data_AF-A0A6G6Y9J0-F1
#
_entry.id   AF-A0A6G6Y9J0-F1
#
_cell.length_a   1.000
_cell.length_b   1.000
_cell.length_c   1.000
_cell.angle_alpha   90.00
_cell.angle_beta   90.00
_cell.angle_gamma   90.00
#
_symmetry.space_group_name_H-M   'P 1'
#
loop_
_entity.id
_entity.type
_entity.pdbx_description
1 polymer ?
#
loop_
_entity_poly.entity_id
_entity_poly.type
_entity_poly.pdbx_seq_one_letter_code
_entity_poly.pdbx_strand_id
1 'polypeptide(L)'
;MAAKKKNPTGSNFGVIDLLAIGAAAFVAFKFVPAYADWTSYRYDPVPGEECVRQMDAECARQAFDEAYGPTDAPYSRKLNQQWVWALRFIDTNEDYRSQLDTVFEQGKREILGAGLSERKAGDLLGLANILHHMGRDEDAMAFFENVVERQEEADATIPKRMRRYGPSQLGGPPNCLRGEEDHRFLSESDNYAELDVGIDFQNPCYLEYFRRRSDIDLEPVIARSLDTMRAKRQAQGEMDAWNYDGEPLTHDEYVDKVAFLATLIAYRENDGWGRVFD
;
A
#
# COMPACT_ATOMS: atom_id res chain seq x y z
N MET A 1 -63.18 -46.89 33.17
CA MET A 1 -63.42 -46.04 31.98
C MET A 1 -63.09 -44.60 32.34
N ALA A 2 -62.02 -44.04 31.75
CA ALA A 2 -61.85 -42.60 31.50
C ALA A 2 -60.71 -42.46 30.50
N ALA A 3 -61.06 -42.13 29.26
CA ALA A 3 -60.14 -42.02 28.13
C ALA A 3 -59.24 -40.78 28.28
N LYS A 4 -57.91 -40.99 28.22
CA LYS A 4 -56.92 -39.91 28.13
C LYS A 4 -57.02 -39.29 26.73
N LYS A 5 -57.62 -38.09 26.64
CA LYS A 5 -57.56 -37.24 25.45
C LYS A 5 -56.10 -36.90 25.15
N LYS A 6 -55.57 -37.40 24.03
CA LYS A 6 -54.36 -36.83 23.41
C LYS A 6 -54.79 -35.55 22.67
N ASN A 7 -54.28 -34.40 23.09
CA ASN A 7 -54.32 -33.18 22.29
C ASN A 7 -53.13 -33.21 21.31
N PRO A 8 -53.34 -33.10 19.99
CA PRO A 8 -52.29 -32.79 19.04
C PRO A 8 -52.32 -31.29 18.74
N THR A 9 -51.21 -30.59 18.98
CA THR A 9 -50.92 -29.27 18.41
C THR A 9 -49.39 -29.17 18.44
N GLY A 10 -48.66 -29.58 17.40
CA GLY A 10 -48.85 -29.12 16.03
C GLY A 10 -48.43 -27.65 15.99
N SER A 11 -47.13 -27.40 16.12
CA SER A 11 -46.56 -26.07 15.96
C SER A 11 -46.82 -25.62 14.51
N ASN A 12 -47.86 -24.81 14.34
CA ASN A 12 -48.10 -24.07 13.11
C ASN A 12 -47.09 -22.92 13.08
N PHE A 13 -45.86 -23.20 12.65
CA PHE A 13 -45.01 -22.13 12.09
C PHE A 13 -45.72 -21.66 10.82
N GLY A 14 -46.45 -20.55 10.93
CA GLY A 14 -47.13 -19.95 9.79
C GLY A 14 -46.10 -19.56 8.73
N VAL A 15 -46.51 -19.46 7.47
CA VAL A 15 -45.66 -18.95 6.38
C VAL A 15 -45.02 -17.59 6.74
N ILE A 16 -45.70 -16.79 7.57
CA ILE A 16 -45.21 -15.51 8.10
C ILE A 16 -43.99 -15.70 9.03
N ASP A 17 -43.99 -16.71 9.90
CA ASP A 17 -42.84 -16.98 10.79
C ASP A 17 -41.64 -17.49 10.00
N LEU A 18 -41.87 -18.30 8.96
CA LEU A 18 -40.80 -18.75 8.06
C LEU A 18 -40.22 -17.60 7.22
N LEU A 19 -41.04 -16.65 6.80
CA LEU A 19 -40.58 -15.43 6.12
C LEU A 19 -39.81 -14.50 7.07
N ALA A 20 -40.26 -14.35 8.32
CA ALA A 20 -39.56 -13.56 9.34
C ALA A 20 -38.21 -14.18 9.72
N ILE A 21 -38.15 -15.51 9.90
CA ILE A 21 -36.90 -16.26 10.14
C ILE A 21 -35.99 -16.16 8.90
N GLY A 22 -36.55 -16.28 7.68
CA GLY A 22 -35.81 -16.13 6.44
C GLY A 22 -35.21 -14.73 6.27
N ALA A 23 -35.96 -13.67 6.61
CA ALA A 23 -35.49 -12.29 6.58
C ALA A 23 -34.42 -12.02 7.65
N ALA A 24 -34.61 -12.52 8.87
CA ALA A 24 -33.62 -12.42 9.94
C ALA A 24 -32.32 -13.16 9.58
N ALA A 25 -32.42 -14.36 9.01
CA ALA A 25 -31.28 -15.11 8.50
C ALA A 25 -30.60 -14.36 7.36
N PHE A 26 -31.35 -13.81 6.40
CA PHE A 26 -30.78 -13.03 5.30
C PHE A 26 -30.01 -11.80 5.80
N VAL A 27 -30.59 -11.02 6.73
CA VAL A 27 -29.91 -9.90 7.38
C VAL A 27 -28.65 -10.38 8.12
N ALA A 28 -28.73 -11.46 8.89
CA ALA A 28 -27.58 -12.01 9.61
C ALA A 28 -26.47 -12.55 8.67
N PHE A 29 -26.81 -13.15 7.54
CA PHE A 29 -25.83 -13.74 6.61
C PHE A 29 -25.26 -12.76 5.59
N LYS A 30 -26.00 -11.70 5.25
CA LYS A 30 -25.59 -10.74 4.21
C LYS A 30 -25.27 -9.37 4.76
N PHE A 31 -26.08 -8.86 5.68
CA PHE A 31 -25.91 -7.52 6.20
C PHE A 31 -24.89 -7.46 7.34
N VAL A 32 -24.90 -8.41 8.28
CA VAL A 32 -23.96 -8.37 9.42
C VAL A 32 -22.50 -8.49 8.97
N PRO A 33 -22.09 -9.41 8.07
CA PRO A 33 -20.71 -9.47 7.58
C PRO A 33 -20.33 -8.25 6.76
N ALA A 34 -21.19 -7.81 5.83
CA ALA A 34 -20.92 -6.60 5.04
C ALA A 34 -20.84 -5.33 5.90
N TYR A 35 -21.64 -5.25 6.97
CA TYR A 35 -21.60 -4.17 7.93
C TYR A 35 -20.35 -4.26 8.82
N ALA A 36 -19.97 -5.46 9.25
CA ALA A 36 -18.75 -5.69 10.01
C ALA A 36 -17.51 -5.29 9.20
N ASP A 37 -17.39 -5.76 7.95
CA ASP A 37 -16.32 -5.40 7.01
C ASP A 37 -16.31 -3.88 6.73
N TRP A 38 -17.49 -3.27 6.60
CA TRP A 38 -17.60 -1.82 6.42
C TRP A 38 -17.20 -1.02 7.66
N THR A 39 -17.49 -1.53 8.86
CA THR A 39 -17.08 -0.89 10.12
C THR A 39 -15.60 -1.08 10.43
N SER A 40 -15.05 -2.28 10.21
CA SER A 40 -13.63 -2.56 10.40
C SER A 40 -12.80 -1.71 9.45
N TYR A 41 -13.23 -1.60 8.19
CA TYR A 41 -12.60 -0.69 7.25
C TYR A 41 -12.59 0.76 7.74
N ARG A 42 -13.60 1.27 8.44
CA ARG A 42 -13.62 2.70 8.84
C ARG A 42 -12.72 3.02 10.03
N TYR A 43 -12.45 2.05 10.89
CA TYR A 43 -11.90 2.31 12.22
C TYR A 43 -10.67 1.49 12.56
N ASP A 44 -10.37 0.42 11.82
CA ASP A 44 -9.19 -0.40 12.10
C ASP A 44 -7.91 0.43 11.96
N PRO A 45 -6.96 0.30 12.88
CA PRO A 45 -5.69 1.02 12.76
C PRO A 45 -4.96 0.60 11.48
N VAL A 46 -4.31 1.55 10.81
CA VAL A 46 -3.40 1.23 9.70
C VAL A 46 -1.99 1.03 10.28
N PRO A 47 -1.26 -0.02 9.87
CA PRO A 47 0.12 -0.22 10.29
C PRO A 47 0.98 1.01 10.06
N GLY A 48 1.75 1.40 11.07
CA GLY A 48 2.68 2.54 11.01
C GLY A 48 2.05 3.93 11.07
N GLU A 49 0.72 4.09 11.05
CA GLU A 49 0.06 5.41 11.03
C GLU A 49 0.46 6.29 12.22
N GLU A 50 0.48 5.71 13.43
CA GLU A 50 0.85 6.43 14.65
C GLU A 50 2.36 6.72 14.70
N CYS A 51 3.19 5.80 14.21
CA CYS A 51 4.63 6.01 14.09
C CYS A 51 4.95 7.19 13.15
N VAL A 52 4.28 7.23 11.99
CA VAL A 52 4.40 8.34 11.02
C VAL A 52 3.95 9.67 11.64
N ARG A 53 2.88 9.66 12.44
CA ARG A 53 2.45 10.87 13.18
C ARG A 53 3.50 11.37 14.16
N GLN A 54 4.32 10.47 14.70
CA GLN A 54 5.42 10.77 15.61
C GLN A 54 6.75 11.02 14.90
N MET A 55 6.74 11.09 13.56
CA MET A 55 7.94 11.26 12.74
C MET A 55 8.97 10.14 12.93
N ASP A 56 8.52 8.91 13.20
CA ASP A 56 9.38 7.75 13.45
C ASP A 56 9.24 6.72 12.33
N ALA A 57 10.16 6.76 11.36
CA ALA A 57 10.13 5.86 10.21
C ALA A 57 10.54 4.43 10.56
N GLU A 58 11.42 4.23 11.55
CA GLU A 58 11.83 2.89 11.98
C GLU A 58 10.66 2.16 12.65
N CYS A 59 9.95 2.83 13.56
CA CYS A 59 8.71 2.34 14.15
C CYS A 59 7.68 2.00 13.06
N ALA A 60 7.53 2.88 12.05
CA ALA A 60 6.61 2.63 10.96
C ALA A 60 6.98 1.35 10.21
N ARG A 61 8.25 1.21 9.79
CA ARG A 61 8.75 0.01 9.10
C ARG A 61 8.51 -1.26 9.93
N GLN A 62 8.81 -1.24 11.23
CA GLN A 62 8.56 -2.36 12.12
C GLN A 62 7.07 -2.73 12.16
N ALA A 63 6.16 -1.76 12.24
CA ALA A 63 4.73 -2.01 12.21
C ALA A 63 4.27 -2.65 10.88
N PHE A 64 4.85 -2.24 9.74
CA PHE A 64 4.60 -2.89 8.45
C PHE A 64 5.12 -4.34 8.42
N ASP A 65 6.31 -4.58 8.95
CA ASP A 65 6.91 -5.92 9.00
C ASP A 65 6.14 -6.85 9.95
N GLU A 66 5.57 -6.33 11.05
CA GLU A 66 4.68 -7.09 11.93
C GLU A 66 3.35 -7.44 11.25
N ALA A 67 2.77 -6.52 10.48
CA ALA A 67 1.48 -6.70 9.84
C ALA A 67 1.53 -7.62 8.61
N TYR A 68 2.58 -7.50 7.80
CA TYR A 68 2.68 -8.15 6.49
C TYR A 68 3.87 -9.11 6.37
N GLY A 69 4.74 -9.18 7.38
CA GLY A 69 6.01 -9.87 7.30
C GLY A 69 7.11 -9.00 6.65
N PRO A 70 8.39 -9.30 6.88
CA PRO A 70 9.52 -8.46 6.44
C PRO A 70 9.75 -8.45 4.92
N THR A 71 9.08 -9.34 4.19
CA THR A 71 9.29 -9.53 2.75
C THR A 71 7.99 -9.57 1.97
N ASP A 72 6.89 -9.03 2.51
CA ASP A 72 5.61 -9.03 1.82
C ASP A 72 4.89 -7.68 1.91
N ALA A 73 4.05 -7.39 0.92
CA ALA A 73 3.24 -6.17 0.87
C ALA A 73 1.76 -6.55 0.86
N PRO A 74 0.85 -5.67 1.33
CA PRO A 74 -0.58 -5.95 1.32
C PRO A 74 -1.10 -6.26 -0.10
N TYR A 75 -2.13 -7.11 -0.18
CA TYR A 75 -2.70 -7.51 -1.45
C TYR A 75 -3.73 -6.48 -1.96
N SER A 76 -3.38 -5.75 -3.02
CA SER A 76 -4.29 -4.91 -3.81
C SER A 76 -4.34 -5.24 -5.30
N ARG A 77 -5.51 -5.50 -5.89
CA ARG A 77 -5.60 -5.73 -7.35
C ARG A 77 -5.33 -4.49 -8.21
N LYS A 78 -5.35 -3.31 -7.61
CA LYS A 78 -5.39 -2.03 -8.33
C LYS A 78 -4.13 -1.18 -8.15
N LEU A 79 -3.30 -1.53 -7.18
CA LEU A 79 -2.14 -0.73 -6.79
C LEU A 79 -0.88 -1.57 -6.78
N ASN A 80 0.19 -0.98 -7.26
CA ASN A 80 1.53 -1.49 -7.01
C ASN A 80 1.99 -0.92 -5.67
N GLN A 81 2.31 -1.78 -4.70
CA GLN A 81 2.66 -1.41 -3.32
C GLN A 81 4.14 -0.97 -3.21
N GLN A 82 4.54 -0.11 -4.14
CA GLN A 82 5.92 0.29 -4.36
C GLN A 82 6.50 1.10 -3.19
N TRP A 83 5.66 1.82 -2.43
CA TRP A 83 6.13 2.62 -1.30
C TRP A 83 6.40 1.79 -0.05
N VAL A 84 5.71 0.67 0.12
CA VAL A 84 6.06 -0.33 1.14
C VAL A 84 7.47 -0.88 0.88
N TRP A 85 7.79 -1.16 -0.39
CA TRP A 85 9.13 -1.58 -0.78
C TRP A 85 10.15 -0.44 -0.65
N ALA A 86 9.80 0.78 -1.03
CA ALA A 86 10.67 1.93 -0.83
C ALA A 86 11.08 2.08 0.65
N LEU A 87 10.12 2.06 1.58
CA LEU A 87 10.39 2.14 3.02
C LEU A 87 11.36 1.07 3.52
N ARG A 88 11.27 -0.16 2.97
CA ARG A 88 12.16 -1.25 3.38
C ARG A 88 13.58 -1.13 2.86
N PHE A 89 13.76 -0.46 1.71
CA PHE A 89 15.04 -0.40 1.01
C PHE A 89 15.77 0.93 1.19
N ILE A 90 15.15 1.93 1.81
CA ILE A 90 15.70 3.30 1.92
C ILE A 90 16.71 3.48 3.06
N ASP A 91 16.56 2.71 4.13
CA ASP A 91 17.47 2.74 5.27
C ASP A 91 17.57 1.38 5.93
N THR A 92 18.51 0.61 5.40
CA THR A 92 18.99 -0.57 6.06
C THR A 92 20.50 -0.59 5.97
N ASN A 93 21.15 -1.00 7.06
CA ASN A 93 22.58 -1.32 7.04
C ASN A 93 22.93 -2.49 6.09
N GLU A 94 21.92 -3.11 5.49
CA GLU A 94 22.01 -4.22 4.55
C GLU A 94 22.01 -3.72 3.10
N ASP A 95 22.73 -4.44 2.23
CA ASP A 95 22.71 -4.24 0.79
C ASP A 95 21.37 -4.72 0.20
N TYR A 96 20.82 -3.95 -0.74
CA TYR A 96 19.56 -4.26 -1.42
C TYR A 96 19.60 -5.65 -2.08
N ARG A 97 20.76 -6.11 -2.57
CA ARG A 97 20.89 -7.45 -3.17
C ARG A 97 20.61 -8.53 -2.14
N SER A 98 21.14 -8.39 -0.92
CA SER A 98 20.90 -9.32 0.20
C SER A 98 19.43 -9.34 0.62
N GLN A 99 18.79 -8.17 0.61
CA GLN A 99 17.35 -8.08 0.86
C GLN A 99 16.54 -8.75 -0.23
N LEU A 100 16.90 -8.51 -1.48
CA LEU A 100 16.24 -9.11 -2.62
C LEU A 100 16.39 -10.63 -2.61
N ASP A 101 17.58 -11.15 -2.28
CA ASP A 101 17.82 -12.58 -2.09
C ASP A 101 16.91 -13.16 -1.00
N THR A 102 16.75 -12.45 0.11
CA THR A 102 15.84 -12.84 1.18
C THR A 102 14.39 -12.87 0.70
N VAL A 103 13.95 -11.88 -0.07
CA VAL A 103 12.59 -11.83 -0.65
C VAL A 103 12.37 -12.99 -1.64
N PHE A 104 13.33 -13.30 -2.51
CA PHE A 104 13.24 -14.41 -3.45
C PHE A 104 13.25 -15.77 -2.77
N GLU A 105 14.10 -15.98 -1.77
CA GLU A 105 14.12 -17.23 -1.01
C GLU A 105 12.83 -17.47 -0.24
N GLN A 106 12.16 -16.42 0.24
CA GLN A 106 10.83 -16.53 0.83
C GLN A 106 9.76 -16.81 -0.24
N GLY A 107 9.75 -16.07 -1.34
CA GLY A 107 8.76 -16.26 -2.41
C GLY A 107 8.80 -17.65 -3.06
N LYS A 108 10.00 -18.24 -3.23
CA LYS A 108 10.15 -19.63 -3.73
C LYS A 108 9.42 -20.64 -2.84
N ARG A 109 9.35 -20.40 -1.53
CA ARG A 109 8.64 -21.28 -0.58
C ARG A 109 7.12 -21.14 -0.71
N GLU A 110 6.64 -19.95 -1.05
CA GLU A 110 5.22 -19.66 -1.25
C GLU A 110 4.68 -20.34 -2.53
N ILE A 111 5.45 -20.31 -3.62
CA ILE A 111 5.04 -20.86 -4.93
C ILE A 111 5.86 -22.11 -5.28
N LEU A 112 5.93 -23.11 -4.39
CA LEU A 112 6.53 -24.45 -4.64
C LEU A 112 7.72 -24.47 -5.64
N GLY A 113 8.70 -23.58 -5.47
CA GLY A 113 9.91 -23.49 -6.30
C GLY A 113 9.90 -22.52 -7.49
N ALA A 114 8.81 -21.81 -7.77
CA ALA A 114 8.69 -20.87 -8.89
C ALA A 114 8.76 -19.40 -8.43
N GLY A 115 9.97 -18.87 -8.32
CA GLY A 115 10.27 -17.43 -8.19
C GLY A 115 9.33 -16.62 -7.27
N LEU A 116 9.08 -15.37 -7.64
CA LEU A 116 8.06 -14.51 -7.04
C LEU A 116 6.75 -14.60 -7.84
N SER A 117 5.62 -14.33 -7.19
CA SER A 117 4.37 -14.12 -7.92
C SER A 117 4.51 -12.96 -8.91
N GLU A 118 3.77 -13.01 -10.04
CA GLU A 118 3.76 -11.93 -11.04
C GLU A 118 3.50 -10.57 -10.39
N ARG A 119 2.62 -10.55 -9.38
CA ARG A 119 2.26 -9.37 -8.59
C ARG A 119 3.44 -8.84 -7.77
N LYS A 120 4.08 -9.70 -6.96
CA LYS A 120 5.18 -9.30 -6.08
C LYS A 120 6.39 -8.81 -6.88
N ALA A 121 6.67 -9.46 -8.01
CA ALA A 121 7.64 -8.95 -8.98
C ALA A 121 7.21 -7.60 -9.56
N GLY A 122 5.92 -7.45 -9.88
CA GLY A 122 5.26 -6.18 -10.21
C GLY A 122 5.58 -5.04 -9.23
N ASP A 123 5.31 -5.28 -7.96
CA ASP A 123 5.49 -4.31 -6.87
C ASP A 123 6.96 -3.91 -6.72
N LEU A 124 7.89 -4.88 -6.75
CA LEU A 124 9.33 -4.63 -6.67
C LEU A 124 9.85 -3.83 -7.86
N LEU A 125 9.35 -4.04 -9.07
CA LEU A 125 9.77 -3.21 -10.20
C LEU A 125 9.19 -1.79 -10.16
N GLY A 126 8.11 -1.57 -9.41
CA GLY A 126 7.68 -0.22 -9.04
C GLY A 126 8.77 0.55 -8.31
N LEU A 127 9.55 -0.11 -7.44
CA LEU A 127 10.70 0.50 -6.77
C LEU A 127 11.80 0.91 -7.77
N ALA A 128 12.13 0.07 -8.75
CA ALA A 128 13.10 0.44 -9.80
C ALA A 128 12.67 1.71 -10.56
N ASN A 129 11.37 1.88 -10.80
CA ASN A 129 10.82 3.08 -11.41
C ASN A 129 10.93 4.31 -10.49
N ILE A 130 10.71 4.16 -9.19
CA ILE A 130 10.95 5.24 -8.20
C ILE A 130 12.42 5.67 -8.28
N LEU A 131 13.37 4.73 -8.25
CA LEU A 131 14.80 5.03 -8.33
C LEU A 131 15.15 5.80 -9.61
N HIS A 132 14.61 5.38 -10.75
CA HIS A 132 14.81 6.06 -12.03
C HIS A 132 14.32 7.52 -12.00
N HIS A 133 13.12 7.77 -11.49
CA HIS A 133 12.57 9.13 -11.40
C HIS A 133 13.32 10.00 -10.38
N MET A 134 13.96 9.38 -9.40
CA MET A 134 14.89 10.04 -8.48
C MET A 134 16.28 10.27 -9.10
N GLY A 135 16.47 9.98 -10.39
CA GLY A 135 17.72 10.17 -11.14
C GLY A 135 18.82 9.16 -10.81
N ARG A 136 18.45 8.02 -10.22
CA ARG A 136 19.36 6.91 -9.90
C ARG A 136 19.29 5.83 -10.99
N ASP A 137 19.67 6.22 -12.21
CA ASP A 137 19.46 5.39 -13.41
C ASP A 137 20.24 4.07 -13.39
N GLU A 138 21.49 4.09 -12.92
CA GLU A 138 22.33 2.89 -12.82
C GLU A 138 21.75 1.90 -11.80
N ASP A 139 21.36 2.41 -10.63
CA ASP A 139 20.81 1.62 -9.54
C ASP A 139 19.43 1.05 -9.90
N ALA A 140 18.60 1.86 -10.56
CA ALA A 140 17.31 1.44 -11.08
C ALA A 140 17.45 0.31 -12.08
N MET A 141 18.43 0.39 -13.00
CA MET A 141 18.68 -0.65 -13.98
C MET A 141 19.23 -1.91 -13.32
N ALA A 142 20.22 -1.78 -12.45
CA ALA A 142 20.79 -2.91 -11.72
C ALA A 142 19.73 -3.64 -10.88
N PHE A 143 18.86 -2.90 -10.17
CA PHE A 143 17.76 -3.49 -9.43
C PHE A 143 16.77 -4.23 -10.36
N PHE A 144 16.37 -3.59 -11.45
CA PHE A 144 15.47 -4.15 -12.44
C PHE A 144 16.01 -5.47 -13.03
N GLU A 145 17.26 -5.47 -13.48
CA GLU A 145 17.92 -6.65 -14.06
C GLU A 145 18.00 -7.78 -13.03
N ASN A 146 18.39 -7.49 -11.78
CA ASN A 146 18.48 -8.49 -10.72
C ASN A 146 17.14 -9.19 -10.42
N VAL A 147 16.02 -8.46 -10.47
CA VAL A 147 14.68 -9.04 -10.30
C VAL A 147 14.28 -9.89 -11.51
N VAL A 148 14.56 -9.42 -12.72
CA VAL A 148 14.23 -10.13 -13.97
C VAL A 148 15.04 -11.42 -14.06
N GLU A 149 16.35 -11.37 -13.88
CA GLU A 149 17.25 -12.53 -13.94
C GLU A 149 16.82 -13.62 -12.95
N ARG A 150 16.54 -13.27 -11.69
CA ARG A 150 16.08 -14.24 -10.68
C ARG A 150 14.72 -14.85 -11.01
N GLN A 151 13.81 -14.10 -11.65
CA GLN A 151 12.55 -14.66 -12.14
C GLN A 151 12.77 -15.65 -13.29
N GLU A 152 13.71 -15.35 -14.21
CA GLU A 152 14.06 -16.25 -15.32
C GLU A 152 14.74 -17.53 -14.82
N GLU A 153 15.69 -17.41 -13.90
CA GLU A 153 16.38 -18.56 -13.28
C GLU A 153 15.41 -19.51 -12.57
N ALA A 154 14.33 -18.96 -12.00
CA ALA A 154 13.30 -19.72 -11.32
C ALA A 154 12.17 -20.23 -12.25
N ASP A 155 12.31 -20.08 -13.57
CA ASP A 155 11.29 -20.38 -14.60
C ASP A 155 9.92 -19.75 -14.26
N ALA A 156 9.94 -18.58 -13.61
CA ALA A 156 8.76 -17.89 -13.16
C ALA A 156 8.22 -16.94 -14.22
N THR A 157 6.93 -16.61 -14.12
CA THR A 157 6.30 -15.70 -15.07
C THR A 157 6.75 -14.26 -14.81
N ILE A 158 7.53 -13.72 -15.75
CA ILE A 158 7.83 -12.28 -15.78
C ILE A 158 6.60 -11.51 -16.30
N PRO A 159 6.13 -10.48 -15.57
CA PRO A 159 5.06 -9.61 -16.05
C PRO A 159 5.35 -9.06 -17.45
N LYS A 160 4.35 -9.12 -18.36
CA LYS A 160 4.53 -8.77 -19.79
C LYS A 160 5.10 -7.36 -20.03
N ARG A 161 4.80 -6.43 -19.11
CA ARG A 161 5.25 -5.04 -19.15
C ARG A 161 6.77 -4.91 -18.98
N MET A 162 7.40 -5.91 -18.36
CA MET A 162 8.81 -5.92 -18.00
C MET A 162 9.67 -6.59 -19.06
N ARG A 163 9.15 -7.63 -19.72
CA ARG A 163 9.86 -8.32 -20.84
C ARG A 163 10.23 -7.42 -22.02
N ARG A 164 9.62 -6.24 -22.13
CA ARG A 164 9.77 -5.36 -23.29
C ARG A 164 10.40 -4.01 -22.93
N TYR A 165 10.41 -3.62 -21.66
CA TYR A 165 10.67 -2.24 -21.28
C TYR A 165 11.45 -2.15 -19.96
N GLY A 166 12.49 -1.31 -19.92
CA GLY A 166 13.25 -0.99 -18.69
C GLY A 166 12.52 0.00 -17.77
N PRO A 167 13.15 0.44 -16.66
CA PRO A 167 12.52 1.25 -15.62
C PRO A 167 11.76 2.48 -16.13
N SER A 168 12.32 3.23 -17.10
CA SER A 168 11.78 4.49 -17.62
C SER A 168 10.41 4.42 -18.32
N GLN A 169 9.95 3.22 -18.66
CA GLN A 169 8.70 2.98 -19.39
C GLN A 169 7.58 2.48 -18.48
N LEU A 170 7.84 2.31 -17.17
CA LEU A 170 6.84 1.91 -16.19
C LEU A 170 5.88 3.07 -15.81
N GLY A 171 6.12 4.28 -16.34
CA GLY A 171 5.29 5.48 -16.16
C GLY A 171 5.67 6.28 -14.91
N GLY A 172 5.37 7.58 -14.88
CA GLY A 172 5.66 8.45 -13.73
C GLY A 172 6.03 9.87 -14.15
N PRO A 173 6.04 10.83 -13.20
CA PRO A 173 6.44 12.21 -13.45
C PRO A 173 7.93 12.28 -13.83
N PRO A 174 8.35 13.23 -14.68
CA PRO A 174 9.74 13.33 -15.14
C PRO A 174 10.72 13.57 -13.99
N ASN A 175 11.98 13.15 -14.18
CA ASN A 175 13.04 13.10 -13.17
C ASN A 175 13.04 14.31 -12.22
N CYS A 176 12.98 14.04 -10.92
CA CYS A 176 12.92 15.02 -9.83
C CYS A 176 14.20 15.87 -9.69
N LEU A 177 15.24 15.54 -10.44
CA LEU A 177 16.57 16.17 -10.41
C LEU A 177 16.84 17.07 -11.63
N ARG A 178 15.84 17.38 -12.48
CA ARG A 178 16.07 18.15 -13.71
C ARG A 178 16.16 19.67 -13.53
N GLY A 179 16.16 20.17 -12.29
CA GLY A 179 16.63 21.52 -11.95
C GLY A 179 15.65 22.37 -11.15
N GLU A 180 15.98 23.65 -10.97
CA GLU A 180 15.16 24.62 -10.19
C GLU A 180 13.72 24.75 -10.71
N GLU A 181 13.45 24.46 -11.99
CA GLU A 181 12.10 24.58 -12.56
C GLU A 181 11.13 23.50 -12.06
N ASP A 182 11.59 22.26 -11.83
CA ASP A 182 10.76 21.19 -11.28
C ASP A 182 10.50 21.42 -9.79
N HIS A 183 11.51 21.90 -9.05
CA HIS A 183 11.32 22.38 -7.69
C HIS A 183 10.35 23.56 -7.62
N ARG A 184 10.41 24.46 -8.61
CA ARG A 184 9.52 25.61 -8.72
C ARG A 184 8.08 25.16 -8.98
N PHE A 185 7.84 24.20 -9.88
CA PHE A 185 6.53 23.63 -10.13
C PHE A 185 5.91 23.03 -8.86
N LEU A 186 6.70 22.28 -8.10
CA LEU A 186 6.27 21.77 -6.80
C LEU A 186 5.97 22.93 -5.83
N SER A 187 6.83 23.96 -5.79
CA SER A 187 6.71 25.12 -4.88
C SER A 187 5.58 26.12 -5.19
N GLU A 188 5.23 26.30 -6.47
CA GLU A 188 4.30 27.32 -6.98
C GLU A 188 2.89 26.78 -7.17
N SER A 189 2.74 25.47 -7.32
CA SER A 189 1.43 24.85 -7.21
C SER A 189 1.02 24.89 -5.73
N ASP A 190 -0.19 25.37 -5.43
CA ASP A 190 -0.81 25.28 -4.09
C ASP A 190 -1.01 23.80 -3.63
N ASN A 191 -0.38 22.83 -4.31
CA ASN A 191 -0.41 21.40 -4.09
C ASN A 191 0.08 20.99 -2.70
N TYR A 192 0.77 21.84 -1.92
CA TYR A 192 1.05 21.55 -0.50
C TYR A 192 -0.18 21.56 0.40
N ALA A 193 -1.19 22.35 0.04
CA ALA A 193 -2.48 22.36 0.71
C ALA A 193 -3.40 21.24 0.19
N GLU A 194 -3.06 20.61 -0.94
CA GLU A 194 -3.80 19.52 -1.59
C GLU A 194 -3.09 18.15 -1.49
N LEU A 195 -1.93 18.10 -0.83
CA LEU A 195 -1.11 16.93 -0.45
C LEU A 195 -1.83 16.07 0.61
N ASP A 196 -3.12 15.91 0.46
CA ASP A 196 -3.99 15.38 1.49
C ASP A 196 -4.47 13.98 1.10
N VAL A 197 -4.73 13.76 -0.20
CA VAL A 197 -5.24 12.48 -0.73
C VAL A 197 -4.98 12.23 -2.22
N GLY A 198 -4.49 13.20 -3.01
CA GLY A 198 -4.38 13.12 -4.47
C GLY A 198 -3.39 12.06 -5.00
N ILE A 199 -3.44 11.75 -6.31
CA ILE A 199 -2.43 10.92 -7.02
C ILE A 199 -1.03 11.52 -6.89
N ASP A 200 -0.94 12.85 -6.82
CA ASP A 200 0.32 13.56 -6.64
C ASP A 200 1.01 13.23 -5.30
N PHE A 201 0.25 12.82 -4.28
CA PHE A 201 0.74 12.45 -2.94
C PHE A 201 1.68 11.23 -2.93
N GLN A 202 1.92 10.58 -4.07
CA GLN A 202 2.86 9.46 -4.21
C GLN A 202 3.94 9.75 -5.26
N ASN A 203 4.17 11.03 -5.58
CA ASN A 203 5.22 11.43 -6.49
C ASN A 203 6.59 11.37 -5.76
N PRO A 204 7.57 10.60 -6.27
CA PRO A 204 8.91 10.53 -5.68
C PRO A 204 9.59 11.89 -5.48
N CYS A 205 9.23 12.91 -6.25
CA CYS A 205 9.87 14.22 -6.16
C CYS A 205 9.61 14.93 -4.83
N TYR A 206 8.58 14.54 -4.08
CA TYR A 206 8.36 15.04 -2.73
C TYR A 206 9.45 14.59 -1.75
N LEU A 207 10.14 13.47 -2.01
CA LEU A 207 11.28 13.04 -1.20
C LEU A 207 12.41 14.09 -1.22
N GLU A 208 12.86 14.50 -2.41
CA GLU A 208 13.90 15.53 -2.56
C GLU A 208 13.44 16.91 -2.09
N TYR A 209 12.16 17.24 -2.32
CA TYR A 209 11.61 18.50 -1.86
C TYR A 209 11.65 18.63 -0.34
N PHE A 210 11.19 17.59 0.39
CA PHE A 210 11.14 17.62 1.85
C PHE A 210 12.47 17.28 2.53
N ARG A 211 13.41 16.62 1.82
CA ARG A 211 14.76 16.33 2.35
C ARG A 211 15.46 17.58 2.88
N ARG A 212 15.29 18.72 2.21
CA ARG A 212 15.97 19.99 2.53
C ARG A 212 15.21 20.87 3.54
N ARG A 213 14.05 20.43 4.03
CA ARG A 213 13.16 21.24 4.89
C ARG A 213 13.24 20.81 6.35
N SER A 214 12.89 21.73 7.24
CA SER A 214 12.90 21.49 8.67
C SER A 214 11.67 20.68 9.11
N ASP A 215 11.76 20.05 10.28
CA ASP A 215 10.63 19.34 10.91
C ASP A 215 9.42 20.26 11.11
N ILE A 216 9.67 21.53 11.42
CA ILE A 216 8.64 22.57 11.55
C ILE A 216 7.81 22.70 10.26
N ASP A 217 8.42 22.42 9.09
CA ASP A 217 7.74 22.49 7.80
C ASP A 217 7.05 21.17 7.41
N LEU A 218 7.60 20.03 7.85
CA LEU A 218 7.12 18.70 7.44
C LEU A 218 6.03 18.14 8.37
N GLU A 219 6.19 18.27 9.68
CA GLU A 219 5.29 17.72 10.69
C GLU A 219 3.82 18.16 10.47
N PRO A 220 3.52 19.45 10.16
CA PRO A 220 2.16 19.86 9.86
C PRO A 220 1.60 19.27 8.56
N VAL A 221 2.45 18.95 7.58
CA VAL A 221 2.03 18.29 6.35
C VAL A 221 1.61 16.86 6.67
N ILE A 222 2.48 16.10 7.36
CA ILE A 222 2.18 14.73 7.76
C ILE A 222 0.90 14.64 8.58
N ALA A 223 0.76 15.50 9.59
CA ALA A 223 -0.43 15.52 10.45
C ALA A 223 -1.71 15.78 9.64
N ARG A 224 -1.71 16.79 8.75
CA ARG A 224 -2.87 17.09 7.91
C ARG A 224 -3.19 15.95 6.95
N SER A 225 -2.20 15.37 6.28
CA SER A 225 -2.42 14.27 5.34
C SER A 225 -3.03 13.05 6.02
N LEU A 226 -2.51 12.66 7.19
CA LEU A 226 -3.08 11.57 7.99
C LEU A 226 -4.53 11.88 8.41
N ASP A 227 -4.79 13.10 8.88
CA ASP A 227 -6.12 13.52 9.33
C ASP A 227 -7.12 13.54 8.15
N THR A 228 -6.74 14.03 6.98
CA THR A 228 -7.59 14.04 5.78
C THR A 228 -7.84 12.62 5.27
N MET A 229 -6.81 11.77 5.20
CA MET A 229 -6.98 10.35 4.83
C MET A 229 -7.94 9.64 5.80
N ARG A 230 -7.77 9.86 7.12
CA ARG A 230 -8.65 9.29 8.15
C ARG A 230 -10.08 9.81 8.03
N ALA A 231 -10.28 11.10 7.83
CA ALA A 231 -11.59 11.71 7.64
C ALA A 231 -12.29 11.17 6.39
N LYS A 232 -11.56 11.02 5.27
CA LYS A 232 -12.08 10.46 4.03
C LYS A 232 -12.50 9.00 4.24
N ARG A 233 -11.63 8.18 4.85
CA ARG A 233 -11.91 6.79 5.21
C ARG A 233 -13.17 6.65 6.07
N GLN A 234 -13.31 7.49 7.10
CA GLN A 234 -14.48 7.48 8.00
C GLN A 234 -15.76 7.95 7.31
N ALA A 235 -15.70 8.96 6.45
CA ALA A 235 -16.86 9.48 5.75
C ALA A 235 -17.37 8.49 4.68
N GLN A 236 -16.44 7.89 3.94
CA GLN A 236 -16.71 7.19 2.69
C GLN A 236 -16.83 5.66 2.85
N GLY A 237 -16.11 5.05 3.79
CA GLY A 237 -15.96 3.59 3.81
C GLY A 237 -15.11 3.08 2.63
N GLU A 238 -15.06 1.77 2.40
CA GLU A 238 -14.28 1.18 1.32
C GLU A 238 -14.99 1.45 -0.02
N MET A 239 -14.47 2.38 -0.81
CA MET A 239 -15.06 2.76 -2.10
C MET A 239 -14.14 2.40 -3.26
N ASP A 240 -14.69 1.64 -4.20
CA ASP A 240 -14.00 1.20 -5.39
C ASP A 240 -13.93 2.32 -6.45
N ALA A 241 -12.73 2.53 -7.01
CA ALA A 241 -12.32 3.59 -7.97
C ALA A 241 -13.24 3.92 -9.17
N TRP A 242 -14.28 3.14 -9.43
CA TRP A 242 -15.03 3.21 -10.69
C TRP A 242 -16.35 3.99 -10.61
N ASN A 243 -16.78 4.44 -9.42
CA ASN A 243 -18.14 4.95 -9.20
C ASN A 243 -18.24 6.36 -8.58
N TYR A 244 -17.16 7.14 -8.51
CA TYR A 244 -17.23 8.47 -7.89
C TYR A 244 -16.29 9.47 -8.55
N ASP A 245 -16.72 10.73 -8.69
CA ASP A 245 -15.94 11.87 -9.22
C ASP A 245 -14.87 12.38 -8.25
N GLY A 246 -14.43 11.53 -7.30
CA GLY A 246 -13.37 11.82 -6.35
C GLY A 246 -12.42 10.64 -6.28
N GLU A 247 -11.14 10.89 -5.98
CA GLU A 247 -10.16 9.81 -5.92
C GLU A 247 -10.58 8.75 -4.91
N PRO A 248 -10.51 7.45 -5.23
CA PRO A 248 -10.68 6.40 -4.23
C PRO A 248 -9.65 6.53 -3.10
N LEU A 249 -10.01 6.05 -1.92
CA LEU A 249 -9.06 5.74 -0.86
C LEU A 249 -9.47 4.37 -0.32
N THR A 250 -9.02 3.33 -1.00
CA THR A 250 -9.11 1.93 -0.57
C THR A 250 -8.17 1.66 0.61
N HIS A 251 -8.32 0.51 1.27
CA HIS A 251 -7.43 0.14 2.38
C HIS A 251 -5.97 0.15 1.92
N ASP A 252 -5.73 -0.47 0.77
CA ASP A 252 -4.39 -0.60 0.22
C ASP A 252 -3.80 0.74 -0.26
N GLU A 253 -4.64 1.68 -0.73
CA GLU A 253 -4.20 3.06 -1.03
C GLU A 253 -3.79 3.78 0.24
N TYR A 254 -4.57 3.62 1.32
CA TYR A 254 -4.21 4.19 2.61
C TYR A 254 -2.87 3.64 3.07
N VAL A 255 -2.71 2.31 3.05
CA VAL A 255 -1.48 1.64 3.50
C VAL A 255 -0.27 2.11 2.69
N ASP A 256 -0.36 2.14 1.36
CA ASP A 256 0.73 2.61 0.48
C ASP A 256 1.03 4.11 0.69
N LYS A 257 0.02 4.94 0.97
CA LYS A 257 0.19 6.36 1.32
C LYS A 257 0.86 6.56 2.69
N VAL A 258 0.55 5.71 3.68
CA VAL A 258 1.28 5.71 4.97
C VAL A 258 2.73 5.27 4.78
N ALA A 259 2.96 4.25 3.95
CA ALA A 259 4.31 3.81 3.60
C ALA A 259 5.11 4.91 2.88
N PHE A 260 4.48 5.68 2.00
CA PHE A 260 5.08 6.84 1.36
C PHE A 260 5.51 7.90 2.39
N LEU A 261 4.63 8.26 3.33
CA LEU A 261 4.96 9.22 4.39
C LEU A 261 6.12 8.74 5.26
N ALA A 262 6.12 7.45 5.64
CA ALA A 262 7.23 6.85 6.37
C ALA A 262 8.53 6.88 5.55
N THR A 263 8.45 6.60 4.24
CA THR A 263 9.60 6.66 3.32
C THR A 263 10.15 8.08 3.23
N LEU A 264 9.28 9.09 3.20
CA LEU A 264 9.66 10.50 3.19
C LEU A 264 10.44 10.89 4.46
N ILE A 265 9.98 10.45 5.63
CA ILE A 265 10.68 10.64 6.90
C ILE A 265 12.06 9.96 6.84
N ALA A 266 12.10 8.67 6.49
CA ALA A 266 13.34 7.89 6.43
C ALA A 266 14.36 8.48 5.46
N TYR A 267 13.91 8.90 4.26
CA TYR A 267 14.74 9.52 3.24
C TYR A 267 15.41 10.79 3.76
N ARG A 268 14.68 11.60 4.53
CA ARG A 268 15.21 12.81 5.14
C ARG A 268 16.23 12.50 6.23
N GLU A 269 15.91 11.56 7.12
CA GLU A 269 16.80 11.13 8.20
C GLU A 269 18.14 10.60 7.67
N ASN A 270 18.10 9.97 6.50
CA ASN A 270 19.27 9.38 5.83
C ASN A 270 19.94 10.30 4.80
N ASP A 271 19.47 11.54 4.65
CA ASP A 271 19.92 12.48 3.62
C ASP A 271 19.93 11.88 2.20
N GLY A 272 18.95 11.02 1.90
CA GLY A 272 18.88 10.27 0.66
C GLY A 272 18.41 8.83 0.85
N TRP A 273 18.73 7.98 -0.13
CA TRP A 273 18.47 6.53 -0.12
C TRP A 273 19.49 5.74 0.73
N GLY A 274 20.16 6.40 1.68
CA GLY A 274 21.24 5.77 2.46
C GLY A 274 22.50 5.48 1.63
N ARG A 275 23.01 4.24 1.69
CA ARG A 275 24.25 3.83 1.00
C ARG A 275 24.06 3.74 -0.53
N VAL A 276 25.17 3.94 -1.26
CA VAL A 276 25.26 3.76 -2.72
C VAL A 276 24.95 2.31 -3.07
N PHE A 277 24.22 2.08 -4.18
CA PHE A 277 23.86 0.75 -4.66
C PHE A 277 25.01 0.19 -5.51
N ASP A 278 26.16 -0.06 -4.88
CA ASP A 278 27.35 -0.63 -5.54
C ASP A 278 27.27 -2.16 -5.68
#